data_AF-A0A242NF58-F1
#
_entry.id   AF-A0A242NF58-F1
#
_cell.length_a   1.000
_cell.length_b   1.000
_cell.length_c   1.000
_cell.angle_alpha   90.00
_cell.angle_beta   90.00
_cell.angle_gamma   90.00
#
_symmetry.space_group_name_H-M   'P 1'
#
loop_
_entity.id
_entity.type
_entity.pdbx_description
1 polymer ?
#
loop_
_entity_poly.entity_id
_entity_poly.type
_entity_poly.pdbx_seq_one_letter_code
_entity_poly.pdbx_strand_id
1 'polypeptide(L)' 'MLQQILIYNGKVGNNINIGYKEFNNDSARIAFSNNVEYDLSDSKVIRYKGAELEIIKVTNQFIEYKVYSNFNMI' A
#
# COMPACT_ATOMS: atom_id res chain seq x y z
N MET A 1 -0.42 17.40 11.00
CA MET A 1 0.45 16.26 10.66
C MET A 1 -0.27 15.42 9.62
N LEU A 2 0.41 15.06 8.54
CA LEU A 2 -0.12 14.14 7.52
C LEU A 2 0.14 12.71 7.99
N GLN A 3 -0.90 11.89 8.05
CA GLN A 3 -0.78 10.45 8.30
C GLN A 3 -1.14 9.70 7.02
N GLN A 4 -0.34 8.70 6.66
CA GLN A 4 -0.54 7.88 5.46
C GLN A 4 -0.48 6.40 5.83
N ILE A 5 -1.37 5.60 5.25
CA ILE A 5 -1.53 4.18 5.57
C ILE A 5 -1.70 3.40 4.27
N LEU A 6 -0.95 2.30 4.13
CA LEU A 6 -1.27 1.23 3.19
C LEU A 6 -1.99 0.10 3.93
N ILE A 7 -3.05 -0.42 3.33
CA ILE A 7 -3.90 -1.47 3.88
C ILE A 7 -3.88 -2.64 2.89
N TYR A 8 -3.43 -3.81 3.33
CA TYR A 8 -3.55 -5.00 2.51
C TYR A 8 -4.98 -5.54 2.58
N ASN A 9 -5.69 -5.53 1.45
CA ASN A 9 -7.10 -5.92 1.36
C ASN A 9 -7.29 -7.38 0.91
N GLY A 10 -6.23 -8.08 0.55
CA GLY A 10 -6.27 -9.47 0.10
C GLY A 10 -5.63 -9.70 -1.27
N LYS A 11 -5.73 -10.94 -1.73
CA LYS A 11 -5.11 -11.47 -2.95
C LYS A 11 -6.12 -12.27 -3.75
N VAL A 12 -6.02 -12.19 -5.07
CA VAL A 12 -6.72 -13.07 -6.02
C VAL A 12 -5.72 -13.50 -7.10
N GLY A 13 -5.44 -14.80 -7.21
CA GLY A 13 -4.39 -15.29 -8.10
C GLY A 13 -3.02 -14.69 -7.73
N ASN A 14 -2.37 -14.02 -8.68
CA ASN A 14 -1.10 -13.31 -8.44
C ASN A 14 -1.30 -11.84 -8.06
N ASN A 15 -2.54 -11.34 -8.09
CA ASN A 15 -2.82 -9.94 -7.85
C ASN A 15 -3.09 -9.68 -6.37
N ILE A 16 -2.51 -8.60 -5.85
CA ILE A 16 -2.79 -8.08 -4.50
C ILE A 16 -3.52 -6.76 -4.58
N ASN A 17 -4.47 -6.56 -3.66
CA ASN A 17 -5.17 -5.30 -3.51
C ASN A 17 -4.62 -4.52 -2.31
N ILE A 18 -4.18 -3.29 -2.58
CA ILE A 18 -3.66 -2.38 -1.57
C ILE A 18 -4.56 -1.14 -1.53
N GLY A 19 -5.20 -0.94 -0.37
CA GLY A 19 -5.87 0.30 -0.04
C GLY A 19 -4.88 1.35 0.45
N TYR A 20 -5.15 2.61 0.17
CA TYR A 20 -4.42 3.75 0.71
C TYR A 20 -5.37 4.69 1.43
N LYS A 21 -4.95 5.21 2.59
CA LYS A 21 -5.66 6.27 3.31
C LYS A 21 -4.69 7.37 3.72
N GLU A 22 -5.11 8.62 3.59
CA GLU A 22 -4.41 9.76 4.19
C GLU A 22 -5.34 10.63 5.04
N PHE A 23 -4.81 11.11 6.16
CA PHE A 23 -5.51 11.96 7.12
C PHE A 23 -4.70 13.21 7.38
N ASN A 24 -5.37 14.36 7.38
CA ASN A 24 -4.83 15.61 7.89
C ASN A 24 -5.70 16.03 9.07
N ASN A 25 -5.07 16.43 10.18
CA ASN A 25 -5.76 16.89 11.41
C ASN A 25 -6.66 18.13 11.23
N ASP A 26 -6.73 18.73 10.04
CA ASP A 26 -7.69 19.78 9.75
C ASP A 26 -9.01 19.16 9.30
N SER A 27 -10.00 19.27 10.19
CA SER A 27 -11.34 18.66 10.22
C SER A 27 -12.26 18.88 9.01
N ALA A 28 -11.74 19.26 7.85
CA ALA A 28 -12.52 19.61 6.66
C ALA A 28 -12.06 18.93 5.35
N ARG A 29 -10.97 18.15 5.35
CA ARG A 29 -10.56 17.41 4.14
C ARG A 29 -11.13 15.99 4.14
N ILE A 30 -11.76 15.62 3.02
CA ILE A 30 -12.22 14.26 2.74
C ILE A 30 -11.04 13.31 2.90
N ALA A 31 -11.20 12.25 3.70
CA ALA A 31 -10.22 11.17 3.78
C ALA A 31 -10.06 10.59 2.36
N PHE A 32 -8.88 10.76 1.78
CA PHE A 32 -8.64 10.28 0.43
C PHE A 32 -8.36 8.78 0.52
N SER A 33 -9.22 7.99 -0.12
CA SER A 33 -9.09 6.54 -0.16
C SER A 33 -9.03 6.05 -1.60
N ASN A 34 -7.95 5.36 -1.94
CA ASN A 34 -7.80 4.67 -3.21
C ASN A 34 -7.55 3.19 -2.96
N ASN A 35 -8.00 2.35 -3.88
CA ASN A 35 -7.58 0.96 -3.97
C ASN A 35 -6.78 0.79 -5.25
N VAL A 36 -5.62 0.15 -5.14
CA VAL A 36 -4.77 -0.19 -6.27
C VAL A 36 -4.50 -1.68 -6.28
N GLU A 37 -4.30 -2.22 -7.47
CA GLU A 37 -4.04 -3.63 -7.69
C GLU A 37 -2.65 -3.79 -8.33
N TYR A 38 -1.89 -4.76 -7.84
CA TYR A 38 -0.56 -5.10 -8.37
C TYR A 38 -0.49 -6.57 -8.73
N ASP A 39 -0.02 -6.89 -9.93
CA ASP A 39 0.28 -8.26 -10.34
C ASP A 39 1.70 -8.64 -9.91
N LEU A 40 1.81 -9.56 -8.96
CA LEU A 40 3.10 -10.01 -8.42
C LEU A 40 3.86 -10.98 -9.35
N SER A 41 3.27 -11.37 -10.48
CA SER A 41 3.98 -12.12 -11.51
C SER A 41 4.90 -11.25 -12.36
N ASP A 42 4.61 -9.95 -12.47
CA ASP A 42 5.44 -8.95 -13.15
C ASP A 42 6.56 -8.44 -12.23
N SER A 43 6.19 -8.04 -11.01
CA SER A 43 7.15 -7.52 -10.01
C SER A 43 6.73 -7.86 -8.59
N LYS A 44 7.71 -8.29 -7.78
CA LYS A 44 7.51 -8.42 -6.33
C LYS A 44 7.60 -7.08 -5.60
N VAL A 45 8.07 -6.03 -6.25
CA VAL A 45 8.18 -4.69 -5.68
C VAL A 45 6.97 -3.86 -6.10
N ILE A 46 6.25 -3.35 -5.11
CA ILE A 46 5.14 -2.42 -5.29
C ILE A 46 5.54 -1.03 -4.81
N ARG A 47 5.08 0.00 -5.51
CA ARG A 47 5.31 1.40 -5.14
C ARG A 47 4.01 2.19 -5.18
N TYR A 48 3.73 2.92 -4.11
CA TYR A 48 2.59 3.83 -4.04
C TYR A 48 2.92 5.05 -3.18
N LYS A 49 2.74 6.26 -3.73
CA LYS A 49 2.92 7.53 -3.00
C LYS A 49 4.24 7.61 -2.21
N GLY A 50 5.34 7.20 -2.83
CA GLY A 50 6.68 7.21 -2.23
C GLY A 50 7.03 5.94 -1.44
N ALA A 51 6.05 5.25 -0.86
CA ALA A 51 6.29 3.98 -0.19
C ALA A 51 6.60 2.89 -1.21
N GLU A 52 7.67 2.14 -0.94
CA GLU A 52 8.12 1.03 -1.76
C GLU A 52 8.33 -0.21 -0.90
N LEU A 53 7.66 -1.30 -1.28
CA LEU A 53 7.64 -2.55 -0.54
C LEU A 53 8.02 -3.70 -1.48
N GLU A 54 8.93 -4.57 -1.06
CA GLU A 54 9.10 -5.89 -1.66
C GLU A 54 8.20 -6.89 -0.93
N ILE A 55 7.36 -7.59 -1.70
CA ILE A 55 6.47 -8.62 -1.19
C ILE A 55 7.22 -9.95 -1.14
N ILE A 56 7.43 -10.45 0.09
CA ILE A 56 8.15 -11.70 0.34
C ILE A 56 7.17 -12.88 0.28
N LYS A 57 6.02 -12.75 0.97
CA LYS A 57 4.99 -13.78 1.02
C LYS A 57 3.62 -13.16 1.18
N VAL A 58 2.63 -13.71 0.48
CA VAL A 58 1.26 -13.20 0.56
C VAL A 58 0.21 -14.30 0.44
N THR A 59 -0.78 -14.23 1.32
CA THR A 59 -1.98 -15.06 1.35
C THR A 59 -3.20 -14.17 1.60
N ASN A 60 -4.41 -14.70 1.48
CA ASN A 60 -5.62 -13.91 1.76
C ASN A 60 -5.73 -13.47 3.23
N GLN A 61 -4.88 -14.02 4.12
CA GLN A 61 -4.91 -13.75 5.56
C GLN A 61 -3.77 -12.83 6.01
N PHE A 62 -2.63 -12.82 5.32
CA PHE A 62 -1.47 -12.02 5.72
C PHE A 62 -0.56 -11.67 4.56
N ILE A 63 0.25 -10.65 4.79
CA ILE A 63 1.33 -10.21 3.93
C ILE A 63 2.63 -10.08 4.73
N GLU A 64 3.71 -10.59 4.18
CA GLU A 64 5.08 -10.43 4.66
C GLU A 64 5.84 -9.61 3.61
N TYR A 65 6.49 -8.54 4.06
CA TYR A 65 7.11 -7.57 3.17
C TYR A 65 8.37 -6.97 3.78
N LYS A 66 9.24 -6.47 2.90
CA LYS A 66 10.38 -5.62 3.24
C LYS A 66 10.10 -4.21 2.78
N VAL A 67 10.36 -3.22 3.64
CA VAL A 67 10.22 -1.80 3.29
C VAL A 67 11.52 -1.31 2.68
N TYR A 68 11.46 -0.76 1.46
CA TYR A 68 12.58 -0.06 0.82
C TYR A 68 12.53 1.44 1.09
N SER A 69 11.35 2.05 1.00
CA SER A 69 11.14 3.46 1.35
C SER A 69 9.79 3.66 2.02
N ASN A 70 9.71 4.67 2.87
CA ASN A 70 8.44 5.14 3.43
C ASN A 70 7.80 6.18 2.49
N PHE A 71 6.70 6.81 2.92
CA PHE A 71 5.97 7.78 2.10
C PHE A 71 6.71 9.10 1.84
N ASN A 72 7.86 9.35 2.48
CA ASN A 72 8.64 10.55 2.25
C ASN A 72 9.34 10.42 0.90
N MET A 73 8.84 11.14 -0.10
CA MET A 73 9.57 11.38 -1.34
C MET A 73 10.64 12.43 -1.05
N ILE A 74 11.89 12.00 -0.89
CA ILE A 74 13.06 12.90 -0.94
C ILE A 74 13.46 13.03 -2.40
#